data_AF-A0A7V7UBP7-F1
#
_entry.id   AF-A0A7V7UBP7-F1
#
_cell.length_a   1.000
_cell.length_b   1.000
_cell.length_c   1.000
_cell.angle_alpha   90.00
_cell.angle_beta   90.00
_cell.angle_gamma   90.00
#
_symmetry.space_group_name_H-M   'P 1'
#
loop_
_entity.id
_entity.type
_entity.pdbx_description
1 polymer ?
#
loop_
_entity_poly.entity_id
_entity_poly.type
_entity_poly.pdbx_seq_one_letter_code
_entity_poly.pdbx_strand_id
1 'polypeptide(L)'
;MEKIAELLKIFLEKHLIPALISVAGAMIIILFLPADNWMITKLGNTLFVILAFCCIFLVVQILIRVGNQIKLLNERNSENRYYEKQRIQSNQEAIQTINDFVDELSPNDKKLLLTFVMNDNKILVANEAYHSFDSLLENTNVMNRSRFAGDIKHIDENIYWMEHSLKEIYSQGMRPVQGLWQYKIKDSLFHDLKLVYKQQGKLGNF
;
A
#
# COMPACT_ATOMS: atom_id res chain seq x y z
N MET A 1 51.60 2.86 20.83
CA MET A 1 51.22 4.27 21.00
C MET A 1 50.08 4.69 20.06
N GLU A 2 50.02 4.19 18.82
CA GLU A 2 48.94 4.52 17.86
C GLU A 2 47.51 4.28 18.40
N LYS A 3 47.24 3.14 19.04
CA LYS A 3 45.92 2.85 19.64
C LYS A 3 45.48 3.84 20.72
N ILE A 4 46.43 4.40 21.48
CA ILE A 4 46.12 5.38 22.54
C ILE A 4 45.77 6.73 21.90
N ALA A 5 46.51 7.14 20.87
CA ALA A 5 46.22 8.36 20.11
C ALA A 5 44.86 8.28 19.41
N GLU A 6 44.51 7.11 18.89
CA GLU A 6 43.22 6.86 18.22
C GLU A 6 42.03 6.89 19.21
N LEU A 7 42.20 6.29 20.40
CA LEU A 7 41.25 6.41 21.50
C LEU A 7 41.08 7.87 21.97
N LEU A 8 42.18 8.62 22.08
CA LEU A 8 42.16 10.04 22.46
C LEU A 8 41.40 10.88 21.43
N LYS A 9 41.63 10.62 20.14
CA LYS A 9 40.94 11.30 19.04
C LYS A 9 39.42 11.05 19.09
N ILE A 10 39.01 9.80 19.27
CA ILE A 10 37.59 9.43 19.40
C ILE A 10 36.95 10.13 20.60
N PHE A 11 37.68 10.23 21.71
CA PHE A 11 37.20 10.92 22.90
C PHE A 11 37.07 12.44 22.69
N LEU A 12 38.05 13.08 22.04
CA LEU A 12 38.03 14.50 21.71
C LEU A 12 36.93 14.87 20.71
N GLU A 13 36.65 14.03 19.71
CA GLU A 13 35.62 14.35 18.72
C GLU A 13 34.19 14.08 19.22
N LYS A 14 33.97 12.97 19.94
CA LYS A 14 32.61 12.54 20.31
C LYS A 14 32.21 12.83 21.75
N HIS A 15 33.17 13.01 22.65
CA HIS A 15 32.93 13.05 24.09
C HIS A 15 33.44 14.32 24.77
N LEU A 16 34.12 15.22 24.05
CA LEU A 16 34.61 16.50 24.57
C LEU A 16 33.48 17.44 25.00
N ILE A 17 32.44 17.62 24.17
CA ILE A 17 31.29 18.46 24.51
C ILE A 17 30.52 17.88 25.71
N PRO A 18 30.16 16.58 25.75
CA PRO A 18 29.60 15.95 26.94
C PRO A 18 30.48 16.08 28.19
N ALA A 19 31.80 15.94 28.04
CA ALA A 19 32.74 16.08 29.15
C ALA A 19 32.76 17.52 29.68
N LEU A 20 32.82 18.54 28.82
CA LEU A 20 32.73 19.96 29.22
C LEU A 20 31.43 20.27 29.98
N ILE A 21 30.29 19.79 29.48
CA ILE A 21 28.99 19.95 30.14
C ILE A 21 29.00 19.26 31.52
N SER A 22 29.65 18.10 31.62
CA SER A 22 29.73 17.34 32.87
C SER A 22 30.65 17.99 33.90
N VAL A 23 31.75 18.60 33.46
CA VAL A 23 32.61 19.41 34.34
C VAL A 23 31.83 20.62 34.88
N ALA A 24 31.14 21.35 34.00
CA ALA A 24 30.33 22.50 34.41
C ALA A 24 29.20 22.08 35.36
N GLY A 25 28.51 20.97 35.07
CA GLY A 25 27.47 20.41 35.92
C GLY A 25 28.01 19.98 37.28
N ALA A 26 29.18 19.34 37.33
CA ALA A 26 29.80 18.93 38.59
C ALA A 26 30.18 20.14 39.45
N MET A 27 30.69 21.22 38.84
CA MET A 27 30.95 22.49 39.53
C MET A 27 29.67 23.08 40.12
N ILE A 28 28.56 23.10 39.36
CA ILE A 28 27.27 23.60 39.84
C ILE A 28 26.77 22.78 41.04
N ILE A 29 26.85 21.45 40.97
CA ILE A 29 26.46 20.56 42.08
C ILE A 29 27.27 20.89 43.33
N ILE A 30 28.59 21.06 43.21
CA ILE A 30 29.45 21.37 44.35
C ILE A 30 29.14 22.75 44.92
N LEU A 31 28.81 23.72 44.07
CA LEU A 31 28.50 25.09 44.51
C LEU A 31 27.16 25.19 45.26
N PHE A 32 26.21 24.31 44.93
CA PHE A 32 24.89 24.25 45.58
C PHE A 32 24.81 23.26 46.74
N LEU A 33 25.74 22.30 46.87
CA LEU A 33 25.72 21.34 47.97
C LEU A 33 26.35 21.92 49.24
N PRO A 34 25.68 21.81 50.40
CA PRO A 34 26.29 22.17 51.67
C PRO A 34 27.48 21.24 51.97
N ALA A 35 28.56 21.81 52.50
CA ALA A 35 29.80 21.07 52.80
C ALA A 35 29.60 19.94 53.82
N ASP A 36 28.56 20.05 54.67
CA ASP A 36 28.18 19.04 55.66
C ASP A 36 27.38 17.87 55.09
N ASN A 37 27.24 17.79 53.75
CA ASN A 37 26.52 16.68 53.14
C ASN A 37 27.21 15.34 53.51
N TRP A 38 26.41 14.40 54.00
CA TRP A 38 26.83 13.04 54.38
C TRP A 38 27.71 12.39 53.31
N MET A 39 27.41 12.63 52.04
CA MET A 39 28.14 12.02 50.93
C MET A 39 29.57 12.60 50.80
N ILE A 40 29.76 13.89 51.03
CA ILE A 40 31.07 14.57 51.00
C ILE A 40 31.91 14.15 52.21
N THR A 41 31.30 14.07 53.39
CA THR A 41 31.99 13.70 54.64
C THR A 41 32.44 12.24 54.68
N LYS A 42 31.75 11.32 53.98
CA LYS A 42 32.17 9.90 53.90
C LYS A 42 33.12 9.57 52.74
N LEU A 43 32.94 10.17 51.55
CA LEU A 43 33.80 9.88 50.40
C LEU A 43 35.07 10.74 50.36
N GLY A 44 35.05 11.90 51.02
CA GLY A 44 36.04 12.94 50.82
C GLY A 44 35.77 13.75 49.54
N ASN A 45 36.18 15.02 49.59
CA ASN A 45 35.82 16.04 48.59
C ASN A 45 36.22 15.63 47.16
N THR A 46 37.45 15.12 46.98
CA THR A 46 38.00 14.79 45.65
C THR A 46 37.27 13.64 44.97
N LEU A 47 36.96 12.56 45.71
CA LEU A 47 36.25 11.40 45.17
C LEU A 47 34.79 11.75 44.84
N PHE A 48 34.17 12.62 45.64
CA PHE A 48 32.83 13.12 45.36
C PHE A 48 32.75 13.92 44.05
N VAL A 49 33.72 14.79 43.78
CA VAL A 49 33.79 15.55 42.51
C VAL A 49 33.88 14.62 41.30
N ILE A 50 34.75 13.61 41.37
CA ILE A 50 34.93 12.63 40.28
C ILE A 50 33.63 11.85 40.06
N LEU A 51 32.95 11.45 41.13
CA LEU A 51 31.70 10.70 41.05
C LEU A 51 30.56 11.55 40.46
N ALA A 52 30.43 12.80 40.90
CA ALA A 52 29.46 13.74 40.34
C ALA A 52 29.70 13.97 38.83
N PHE A 53 30.96 14.16 38.42
CA PHE A 53 31.33 14.25 37.02
C PHE A 53 30.92 13.01 36.22
N CYS A 54 31.23 11.80 36.73
CA CYS A 54 30.87 10.55 36.07
C CYS A 54 29.35 10.38 35.93
N CYS A 55 28.58 10.71 36.97
CA CYS A 55 27.12 10.63 36.92
C CYS A 55 26.52 11.55 35.86
N ILE A 56 26.94 12.82 35.83
CA ILE A 56 26.44 13.78 34.84
C ILE A 56 26.86 13.37 33.42
N PHE A 57 28.09 12.90 33.27
CA PHE A 57 28.60 12.43 31.97
C PHE A 57 27.78 11.27 31.41
N LEU A 58 27.43 10.30 32.26
CA LEU A 58 26.56 9.20 31.86
C LEU A 58 25.16 9.70 31.47
N VAL A 59 24.58 10.63 32.23
CA VAL A 59 23.26 11.20 31.92
C VAL A 59 23.28 11.92 30.56
N VAL A 60 24.28 12.77 30.32
CA VAL A 60 24.41 13.51 29.05
C VAL A 60 24.59 12.56 27.87
N GLN A 61 25.41 11.51 28.01
CA GLN A 61 25.60 10.47 26.99
C GLN A 61 24.31 9.74 26.66
N ILE A 62 23.52 9.37 27.68
CA ILE A 62 22.23 8.70 27.50
C ILE A 62 21.26 9.62 26.75
N LEU A 63 21.16 10.89 27.13
CA LEU A 63 20.27 11.85 26.47
C LEU A 63 20.61 12.03 24.99
N ILE A 64 21.89 12.18 24.65
CA ILE A 64 22.34 12.29 23.25
C ILE A 64 21.98 11.03 22.47
N ARG A 65 22.21 9.85 23.06
CA ARG A 65 21.91 8.57 22.40
C ARG A 65 20.42 8.39 22.15
N VAL A 66 19.58 8.74 23.12
CA VAL A 66 18.11 8.67 23.00
C VAL A 66 17.61 9.66 21.94
N GLY A 67 18.09 10.91 21.96
CA GLY A 67 17.72 11.92 20.97
C GLY A 67 18.02 11.48 19.53
N ASN A 68 19.20 10.88 19.30
CA ASN A 68 19.58 10.36 17.99
C ASN A 68 18.69 9.18 17.54
N GLN A 69 18.31 8.29 18.46
CA GLN A 69 17.41 7.16 18.14
C GLN A 69 16.00 7.64 17.78
N ILE A 70 15.47 8.62 18.52
CA ILE A 70 14.14 9.21 18.23
C ILE A 70 14.15 9.88 16.84
N LYS A 71 15.22 10.60 16.50
CA LYS A 71 15.36 11.25 15.19
C LYS A 71 15.32 10.23 14.05
N LEU A 72 16.08 9.15 14.15
CA LEU A 72 16.10 8.07 13.16
C LEU A 72 14.74 7.38 13.01
N LEU A 73 14.03 7.15 14.12
CA LEU A 73 12.68 6.59 14.09
C LEU A 73 11.67 7.53 13.43
N ASN A 74 11.79 8.84 13.68
CA ASN A 74 10.90 9.83 13.10
C ASN A 74 11.12 9.99 11.58
N GLU A 75 12.38 9.97 11.14
CA GLU A 75 12.73 9.97 9.71
C GLU A 75 12.15 8.75 8.99
N ARG A 76 12.36 7.54 9.52
CA ARG A 76 11.75 6.30 8.98
C ARG A 76 10.23 6.36 8.95
N ASN A 77 9.60 6.87 10.00
CA ASN A 77 8.14 7.02 10.05
C ASN A 77 7.62 8.09 9.08
N SER A 78 8.43 9.09 8.74
CA SER A 78 8.06 10.11 7.76
C SER A 78 8.11 9.55 6.34
N GLU A 79 9.14 8.77 6.01
CA GLU A 79 9.27 8.07 4.72
C GLU A 79 8.14 7.06 4.53
N ASN A 80 7.87 6.23 5.55
CA ASN A 80 6.78 5.25 5.49
C ASN A 80 5.42 5.92 5.24
N ARG A 81 5.16 7.06 5.90
CA ARG A 81 3.93 7.83 5.68
C ARG A 81 3.86 8.43 4.28
N TYR A 82 4.99 8.82 3.71
CA TYR A 82 5.05 9.30 2.33
C TYR A 82 4.71 8.18 1.34
N TYR A 83 5.36 7.02 1.46
CA TYR A 83 5.08 5.87 0.60
C TYR A 83 3.66 5.34 0.77
N GLU A 84 3.13 5.34 1.98
CA GLU A 84 1.75 4.93 2.25
C GLU A 84 0.74 5.88 1.58
N LYS A 85 0.95 7.20 1.70
CA LYS A 85 0.14 8.19 0.98
C LYS A 85 0.19 8.01 -0.52
N GLN A 86 1.39 7.81 -1.08
CA GLN A 86 1.56 7.59 -2.50
C GLN A 86 0.87 6.31 -2.97
N ARG A 87 0.93 5.23 -2.19
CA ARG A 87 0.22 3.98 -2.48
C ARG A 87 -1.30 4.16 -2.44
N ILE A 88 -1.81 4.88 -1.45
CA ILE A 88 -3.25 5.19 -1.35
C ILE A 88 -3.69 6.01 -2.56
N GLN A 89 -2.93 7.04 -2.92
CA GLN A 89 -3.22 7.89 -4.07
C GLN A 89 -3.19 7.08 -5.39
N SER A 90 -2.14 6.29 -5.61
CA SER A 90 -2.03 5.45 -6.80
C SER A 90 -3.17 4.42 -6.89
N ASN A 91 -3.57 3.82 -5.76
CA ASN A 91 -4.74 2.94 -5.72
C ASN A 91 -6.02 3.71 -6.06
N GLN A 92 -6.20 4.93 -5.53
CA GLN A 92 -7.36 5.76 -5.85
C GLN A 92 -7.40 6.14 -7.32
N GLU A 93 -6.26 6.49 -7.93
CA GLU A 93 -6.13 6.79 -9.36
C GLU A 93 -6.46 5.57 -10.24
N ALA A 94 -6.01 4.37 -9.85
CA ALA A 94 -6.34 3.13 -10.55
C ALA A 94 -7.84 2.82 -10.48
N ILE A 95 -8.44 2.95 -9.29
CA ILE A 95 -9.89 2.80 -9.10
C ILE A 95 -10.66 3.83 -9.93
N GLN A 96 -10.21 5.08 -9.93
CA GLN A 96 -10.83 6.15 -10.70
C GLN A 96 -10.77 5.86 -12.20
N THR A 97 -9.63 5.39 -12.71
CA THR A 97 -9.46 5.02 -14.12
C THR A 97 -10.44 3.92 -14.53
N ILE A 98 -10.65 2.92 -13.69
CA ILE A 98 -11.63 1.86 -13.93
C ILE A 98 -13.05 2.43 -13.91
N ASN A 99 -13.36 3.29 -12.95
CA ASN A 99 -14.68 3.91 -12.84
C ASN A 99 -14.98 4.84 -14.03
N ASP A 100 -14.01 5.61 -14.50
CA ASP A 100 -14.13 6.47 -15.67
C ASP A 100 -14.37 5.63 -16.94
N PHE A 101 -13.59 4.56 -17.15
CA PHE A 101 -13.82 3.60 -18.23
C PHE A 101 -15.25 3.03 -18.19
N VAL A 102 -15.69 2.62 -17.00
CA VAL A 102 -17.04 2.07 -16.82
C VAL A 102 -18.10 3.14 -17.10
N ASP A 103 -17.89 4.38 -16.67
CA ASP A 103 -18.86 5.47 -16.82
C ASP A 103 -19.06 5.90 -18.28
N GLU A 104 -18.03 5.77 -19.11
CA GLU A 104 -18.09 6.00 -20.56
C GLU A 104 -18.93 4.95 -21.31
N LEU A 105 -19.13 3.76 -20.72
CA LEU A 105 -19.92 2.70 -21.35
C LEU A 105 -21.41 3.06 -21.46
N SER A 106 -22.05 2.53 -22.50
CA SER A 106 -23.50 2.63 -22.64
C SER A 106 -24.23 1.93 -21.48
N PRO A 107 -25.48 2.32 -21.14
CA PRO A 107 -26.24 1.65 -20.08
C PRO A 107 -26.38 0.13 -20.24
N ASN A 108 -26.42 -0.36 -21.49
CA ASN A 108 -26.49 -1.79 -21.77
C ASN A 108 -25.14 -2.47 -21.55
N ASP A 109 -24.04 -1.83 -22.01
CA ASP A 109 -22.69 -2.35 -21.79
C ASP A 109 -22.30 -2.35 -20.30
N LYS A 110 -22.75 -1.37 -19.52
CA LYS A 110 -22.60 -1.35 -18.06
C LYS A 110 -23.25 -2.57 -17.40
N LYS A 111 -24.49 -2.89 -17.77
CA LYS A 111 -25.20 -4.08 -17.28
C LYS A 111 -24.50 -5.37 -17.71
N LEU A 112 -24.02 -5.40 -18.95
CA LEU A 112 -23.29 -6.54 -19.50
C LEU A 112 -21.99 -6.78 -18.73
N LEU A 113 -21.19 -5.73 -18.52
CA LEU A 113 -19.97 -5.76 -17.73
C LEU A 113 -20.23 -6.21 -16.29
N LEU A 114 -21.25 -5.65 -15.64
CA LEU A 114 -21.63 -6.05 -14.28
C LEU A 114 -21.98 -7.54 -14.24
N THR A 115 -22.67 -8.05 -15.26
CA THR A 115 -23.03 -9.47 -15.31
C THR A 115 -21.80 -10.36 -15.42
N PHE A 116 -20.79 -9.98 -16.22
CA PHE A 116 -19.50 -10.67 -16.23
C PHE A 116 -18.83 -10.65 -14.85
N VAL A 117 -18.88 -9.54 -14.13
CA VAL A 117 -18.30 -9.44 -12.77
C VAL A 117 -19.05 -10.33 -11.77
N MET A 118 -20.38 -10.36 -11.82
CA MET A 118 -21.21 -11.15 -10.92
C MET A 118 -21.15 -12.65 -11.21
N ASN A 119 -21.00 -13.05 -12.47
CA ASN A 119 -21.01 -14.45 -12.87
C ASN A 119 -19.62 -15.10 -12.87
N ASP A 120 -18.61 -14.41 -12.36
CA ASP A 120 -17.20 -14.85 -12.32
C ASP A 120 -16.53 -15.00 -13.70
N ASN A 121 -16.81 -14.06 -14.61
CA ASN A 121 -16.26 -14.02 -15.97
C ASN A 121 -16.59 -15.27 -16.80
N LYS A 122 -17.82 -15.79 -16.66
CA LYS A 122 -18.32 -16.86 -17.53
C LYS A 122 -18.31 -16.40 -18.97
N ILE A 123 -18.06 -17.35 -19.86
CA ILE A 123 -17.96 -17.08 -21.30
C ILE A 123 -19.36 -16.78 -21.84
N LEU A 124 -19.55 -15.58 -22.37
CA LEU A 124 -20.80 -15.20 -23.03
C LEU A 124 -20.82 -15.81 -24.43
N VAL A 125 -21.91 -16.48 -24.79
CA VAL A 125 -22.22 -16.84 -26.18
C VAL A 125 -23.33 -15.93 -26.68
N ALA A 126 -23.04 -15.22 -27.77
CA ALA A 126 -23.95 -14.26 -28.37
C ALA A 126 -23.89 -14.31 -29.91
N ASN A 127 -24.88 -13.67 -30.54
CA ASN A 127 -24.99 -13.61 -32.00
C ASN A 127 -24.55 -12.21 -32.49
N GLU A 128 -23.65 -12.20 -33.47
CA GLU A 128 -23.08 -10.99 -34.07
C GLU A 128 -24.13 -9.99 -34.59
N ALA A 129 -25.30 -10.49 -34.99
CA ALA A 129 -26.37 -9.66 -35.56
C ALA A 129 -26.99 -8.64 -34.59
N TYR A 130 -26.77 -8.77 -33.27
CA TYR A 130 -27.48 -7.99 -32.25
C TYR A 130 -26.61 -6.95 -31.53
N HIS A 131 -25.37 -6.76 -31.96
CA HIS A 131 -24.43 -5.85 -31.28
C HIS A 131 -24.17 -4.58 -32.11
N SER A 132 -24.15 -3.44 -31.42
CA SER A 132 -23.71 -2.17 -32.00
C SER A 132 -22.20 -2.23 -32.31
N PHE A 133 -21.76 -1.58 -33.37
CA PHE A 133 -20.35 -1.47 -33.74
C PHE A 133 -19.48 -0.85 -32.63
N ASP A 134 -20.08 -0.01 -31.76
CA ASP A 134 -19.42 0.60 -30.61
C ASP A 134 -19.68 -0.14 -29.28
N SER A 135 -20.11 -1.41 -29.33
CA SER A 135 -20.39 -2.18 -28.12
C SER A 135 -19.11 -2.66 -27.41
N LEU A 136 -19.23 -2.90 -26.10
CA LEU A 136 -18.15 -3.45 -25.28
C LEU A 136 -17.59 -4.78 -25.85
N LEU A 137 -18.45 -5.57 -26.49
CA LEU A 137 -18.11 -6.88 -27.05
C LEU A 137 -17.17 -6.80 -28.26
N GLU A 138 -17.19 -5.69 -29.00
CA GLU A 138 -16.29 -5.44 -30.14
C GLU A 138 -14.94 -4.86 -29.71
N ASN A 139 -14.80 -4.43 -28.46
CA ASN A 139 -13.56 -3.88 -27.95
C ASN A 139 -12.52 -4.97 -27.66
N THR A 140 -11.63 -5.20 -28.63
CA THR A 140 -10.54 -6.19 -28.54
C THR A 140 -9.49 -5.87 -27.47
N ASN A 141 -9.44 -4.66 -26.93
CA ASN A 141 -8.58 -4.33 -25.79
C ASN A 141 -9.14 -4.90 -24.49
N VAL A 142 -10.46 -5.02 -24.38
CA VAL A 142 -11.19 -5.46 -23.18
C VAL A 142 -11.58 -6.94 -23.25
N MET A 143 -11.99 -7.41 -24.42
CA MET A 143 -12.57 -8.73 -24.63
C MET A 143 -11.65 -9.66 -25.42
N ASN A 144 -11.64 -10.93 -25.03
CA ASN A 144 -11.21 -12.04 -25.88
C ASN A 144 -12.43 -12.54 -26.66
N ARG A 145 -12.36 -12.46 -28.00
CA ARG A 145 -13.44 -12.85 -28.91
C ARG A 145 -12.98 -14.00 -29.81
N SER A 146 -13.82 -15.02 -29.97
CA SER A 146 -13.58 -16.12 -30.92
C SER A 146 -14.89 -16.73 -31.40
N ARG A 147 -14.87 -17.45 -32.53
CA ARG A 147 -16.07 -18.13 -33.02
C ARG A 147 -16.44 -19.28 -32.08
N PHE A 148 -17.73 -19.38 -31.76
CA PHE A 148 -18.26 -20.50 -31.02
C PHE A 148 -18.63 -21.63 -32.00
N ALA A 149 -18.05 -22.80 -31.79
CA ALA A 149 -18.25 -23.98 -32.64
C ALA A 149 -19.01 -25.13 -31.93
N GLY A 150 -19.53 -24.89 -30.72
CA GLY A 150 -20.24 -25.88 -29.91
C GLY A 150 -21.74 -25.99 -30.22
N ASP A 151 -22.39 -26.98 -29.62
CA ASP A 151 -23.85 -27.09 -29.63
C ASP A 151 -24.46 -26.30 -28.48
N ILE A 152 -25.24 -25.26 -28.84
CA ILE A 152 -25.95 -24.43 -27.88
C ILE A 152 -26.98 -25.22 -27.05
N LYS A 153 -27.57 -26.29 -27.59
CA LYS A 153 -28.63 -27.04 -26.92
C LYS A 153 -28.16 -27.77 -25.66
N HIS A 154 -26.86 -28.02 -25.56
CA HIS A 154 -26.24 -28.78 -24.47
C HIS A 154 -25.08 -28.00 -23.85
N ILE A 155 -25.20 -26.67 -23.80
CA ILE A 155 -24.14 -25.83 -23.26
C ILE A 155 -23.99 -26.02 -21.75
N ASP A 156 -22.75 -26.07 -21.28
CA ASP A 156 -22.47 -26.12 -19.84
C ASP A 156 -22.67 -24.74 -19.22
N GLU A 157 -23.79 -24.55 -18.51
CA GLU A 157 -24.15 -23.28 -17.85
C GLU A 157 -23.21 -22.93 -16.66
N ASN A 158 -22.33 -23.83 -16.24
CA ASN A 158 -21.29 -23.50 -15.26
C ASN A 158 -20.16 -22.69 -15.90
N ILE A 159 -19.88 -22.91 -17.18
CA ILE A 159 -18.77 -22.28 -17.91
C ILE A 159 -19.28 -21.13 -18.77
N TYR A 160 -20.45 -21.31 -19.37
CA TYR A 160 -21.03 -20.39 -20.33
C TYR A 160 -22.30 -19.75 -19.81
N TRP A 161 -22.64 -18.61 -20.39
CA TRP A 161 -23.97 -18.04 -20.31
C TRP A 161 -24.35 -17.49 -21.67
N MET A 162 -25.65 -17.46 -21.94
CA MET A 162 -26.18 -17.07 -23.25
C MET A 162 -26.98 -15.79 -23.13
N GLU A 163 -26.90 -14.96 -24.15
CA GLU A 163 -27.77 -13.81 -24.29
C GLU A 163 -29.25 -14.24 -24.33
N HIS A 164 -30.12 -13.45 -23.71
CA HIS A 164 -31.55 -13.79 -23.57
C HIS A 164 -32.25 -13.96 -24.92
N SER A 165 -31.99 -13.04 -25.85
CA SER A 165 -32.50 -13.08 -27.23
C SER A 165 -32.14 -14.39 -27.93
N LEU A 166 -30.92 -14.89 -27.70
CA LEU A 166 -30.47 -16.14 -28.26
C LEU A 166 -31.23 -17.33 -27.66
N LYS A 167 -31.44 -17.35 -26.33
CA LYS A 167 -32.25 -18.38 -25.68
C LYS A 167 -33.67 -18.42 -26.25
N GLU A 168 -34.29 -17.27 -26.49
CA GLU A 168 -35.63 -17.18 -27.08
C GLU A 168 -35.69 -17.76 -28.49
N ILE A 169 -34.76 -17.39 -29.38
CA ILE A 169 -34.71 -17.90 -30.77
C ILE A 169 -34.64 -19.43 -30.78
N TYR A 170 -33.77 -20.02 -29.97
CA TYR A 170 -33.63 -21.48 -29.90
C TYR A 170 -34.83 -22.16 -29.24
N SER A 171 -35.48 -21.52 -28.25
CA SER A 171 -36.72 -22.04 -27.65
C SER A 171 -37.87 -22.13 -28.64
N GLN A 172 -37.88 -21.26 -29.66
CA GLN A 172 -38.86 -21.24 -30.74
C GLN A 172 -38.47 -22.18 -31.91
N GLY A 173 -37.41 -22.99 -31.75
CA GLY A 173 -36.93 -23.92 -32.77
C GLY A 173 -36.22 -23.26 -33.95
N MET A 174 -35.97 -21.95 -33.87
CA MET A 174 -35.29 -21.18 -34.91
C MET A 174 -33.77 -21.26 -34.75
N ARG A 175 -33.04 -21.04 -35.85
CA ARG A 175 -31.58 -20.96 -35.86
C ARG A 175 -31.16 -19.57 -36.36
N PRO A 176 -30.21 -18.91 -35.67
CA PRO A 176 -29.68 -17.64 -36.15
C PRO A 176 -28.99 -17.83 -37.51
N VAL A 177 -29.17 -16.86 -38.40
CA VAL A 177 -28.58 -16.86 -39.76
C VAL A 177 -27.07 -16.63 -39.73
N GLN A 178 -26.59 -15.91 -38.70
CA GLN A 178 -25.18 -15.58 -38.51
C GLN A 178 -24.50 -16.52 -37.50
N GLY A 179 -23.18 -16.57 -37.59
CA GLY A 179 -22.35 -17.38 -36.69
C GLY A 179 -22.40 -16.89 -35.25
N LEU A 180 -22.18 -17.82 -34.33
CA LEU A 180 -22.13 -17.54 -32.90
C LEU A 180 -20.72 -17.16 -32.50
N TRP A 181 -20.62 -16.23 -31.58
CA TRP A 181 -19.35 -15.78 -31.01
C TRP A 181 -19.34 -16.01 -29.52
N GLN A 182 -18.15 -16.28 -29.01
CA GLN A 182 -17.89 -16.37 -27.58
C GLN A 182 -16.99 -15.22 -27.12
N TYR A 183 -17.34 -14.65 -25.99
CA TYR A 183 -16.71 -13.46 -25.42
C TYR A 183 -16.34 -13.72 -23.95
N LYS A 184 -15.16 -13.26 -23.56
CA LYS A 184 -14.69 -13.29 -22.18
C LYS A 184 -13.87 -12.04 -21.91
N ILE A 185 -14.05 -11.40 -20.75
CA ILE A 185 -13.19 -10.27 -20.36
C ILE A 185 -11.77 -10.81 -20.16
N LYS A 186 -10.76 -10.07 -20.63
CA LYS A 186 -9.36 -10.43 -20.38
C LYS A 186 -9.09 -10.55 -18.88
N ASP A 187 -8.38 -11.60 -18.49
CA ASP A 187 -8.25 -11.96 -17.07
C ASP A 187 -7.62 -10.84 -16.22
N SER A 188 -6.69 -10.05 -16.77
CA SER A 188 -6.08 -8.90 -16.07
C SER A 188 -7.11 -7.82 -15.73
N LEU A 189 -7.89 -7.38 -16.72
CA LEU A 189 -8.93 -6.38 -16.52
C LEU A 189 -10.06 -6.90 -15.63
N PHE A 190 -10.41 -8.18 -15.78
CA PHE A 190 -11.41 -8.81 -14.92
C PHE A 190 -10.98 -8.83 -13.45
N HIS A 191 -9.70 -9.12 -13.17
CA HIS A 191 -9.15 -9.09 -11.82
C HIS A 191 -9.34 -7.71 -11.19
N ASP A 192 -8.98 -6.66 -11.93
CA ASP A 192 -9.06 -5.28 -11.46
C ASP A 192 -10.52 -4.86 -11.22
N LEU A 193 -11.42 -5.14 -12.17
CA LEU A 193 -12.86 -4.89 -12.02
C LEU A 193 -13.44 -5.60 -10.79
N LYS A 194 -13.09 -6.88 -10.59
CA LYS A 194 -13.58 -7.65 -9.44
C LYS A 194 -13.05 -7.09 -8.12
N LEU A 195 -11.82 -6.58 -8.10
CA LEU A 195 -11.21 -5.96 -6.94
C LEU A 195 -11.90 -4.64 -6.58
N VAL A 196 -12.14 -3.77 -7.57
CA VAL A 196 -12.88 -2.52 -7.38
C VAL A 196 -14.30 -2.82 -6.87
N TYR A 197 -15.02 -3.74 -7.52
CA TYR A 197 -16.37 -4.12 -7.11
C TYR A 197 -16.42 -4.66 -5.67
N LYS A 198 -15.44 -5.48 -5.27
CA LYS A 198 -15.34 -5.97 -3.88
C LYS A 198 -15.06 -4.86 -2.86
N GLN A 199 -14.28 -3.85 -3.24
CA GLN A 199 -13.92 -2.74 -2.36
C GLN A 199 -15.04 -1.71 -2.21
N GLN A 200 -15.72 -1.38 -3.31
CA GLN A 200 -16.71 -0.29 -3.36
C GLN A 200 -18.17 -0.78 -3.33
N GLY A 201 -18.42 -2.06 -3.63
CA GLY A 201 -19.77 -2.61 -3.81
C GLY A 201 -20.42 -2.21 -5.15
N LYS A 202 -19.72 -1.44 -5.99
CA LYS A 202 -20.21 -0.93 -7.27
C LYS A 202 -19.06 -0.74 -8.26
N LEU A 203 -19.40 -0.48 -9.52
CA LEU A 203 -18.46 -0.15 -10.59
C LEU A 203 -18.92 1.15 -11.24
N GLY A 204 -18.01 2.11 -11.42
CA GLY A 204 -18.37 3.45 -11.86
C GLY A 204 -19.25 4.17 -10.83
N ASN A 205 -20.01 5.14 -11.30
CA ASN A 205 -20.90 5.93 -10.47
C ASN A 205 -22.34 5.38 -10.35
N PHE A 206 -22.60 4.16 -10.84
CA PHE A 206 -23.93 3.54 -10.81
C PHE A 206 -24.10 2.46 -9.74
#